data_AF-A0A9E5NYW7-F1
#
_entry.id   AF-A0A9E5NYW7-F1
#
_cell.length_a   1.000
_cell.length_b   1.000
_cell.length_c   1.000
_cell.angle_alpha   90.00
_cell.angle_beta   90.00
_cell.angle_gamma   90.00
#
_symmetry.space_group_name_H-M   'P 1'
#
loop_
_entity.id
_entity.type
_entity.pdbx_description
1 polymer ?
#
loop_
_entity_poly.entity_id
_entity_poly.type
_entity_poly.pdbx_seq_one_letter_code
_entity_poly.pdbx_strand_id
1 'polypeptide(L)'
;MLKKRFRKTGDSQRTCGADLKPHGRHQSYNEMLDDITQWNAENTQILEILRKKLPEQRLARWSEALSGGVRRKLRGSENPEDVAILSEIYRFICHERVALLKEPSMRKARKGERTEPITLCIICGIRAIQKERGHTTLLDTIKFGLLEKKFAK
;
A
#
# COMPACT_ATOMS: atom_id res chain seq x y z
N MET A 1 46.87 -16.03 55.50
CA MET A 1 46.75 -14.59 55.16
C MET A 1 45.35 -14.32 54.63
N LEU A 2 44.67 -13.34 55.22
CA LEU A 2 43.25 -13.03 55.06
C LEU A 2 43.10 -11.66 54.37
N LYS A 3 41.95 -11.45 53.71
CA LYS A 3 41.32 -10.16 53.31
C LYS A 3 41.66 -9.55 51.93
N LYS A 4 40.65 -9.54 51.05
CA LYS A 4 40.17 -8.33 50.32
C LYS A 4 38.64 -8.41 50.28
N ARG A 5 37.93 -7.74 51.21
CA ARG A 5 37.48 -6.33 51.22
C ARG A 5 36.27 -6.08 50.28
N PHE A 6 35.10 -6.09 50.89
CA PHE A 6 33.90 -5.35 50.50
C PHE A 6 34.19 -3.85 50.31
N ARG A 7 33.55 -3.22 49.32
CA ARG A 7 33.04 -1.84 49.42
C ARG A 7 31.74 -1.69 48.61
N LYS A 8 30.68 -1.28 49.32
CA LYS A 8 29.42 -0.73 48.80
C LYS A 8 29.64 0.68 48.26
N THR A 9 28.89 1.02 47.22
CA THR A 9 28.32 2.35 46.87
C THR A 9 27.27 2.00 45.81
N GLY A 10 25.96 2.25 45.94
CA GLY A 10 25.27 3.30 46.67
C GLY A 10 24.85 4.38 45.68
N ASP A 11 23.69 4.17 45.06
CA ASP A 11 22.76 5.10 44.38
C ASP A 11 23.28 6.35 43.65
N SER A 12 22.88 6.47 42.37
CA SER A 12 21.83 7.43 41.98
C SER A 12 21.68 7.44 40.46
N GLN A 13 20.57 6.90 39.95
CA GLN A 13 19.82 7.58 38.91
C GLN A 13 18.40 7.02 38.84
N ARG A 14 17.46 7.89 39.22
CA ARG A 14 16.03 7.79 38.96
C ARG A 14 15.80 7.54 37.46
N THR A 15 15.07 6.49 37.12
CA THR A 15 14.04 6.60 36.10
C THR A 15 12.80 5.87 36.57
N CYS A 16 11.81 6.68 36.84
CA CYS A 16 10.46 6.34 37.19
C CYS A 16 9.80 5.59 36.03
N GLY A 17 9.14 4.49 36.33
CA GLY A 17 7.80 4.22 35.81
C GLY A 17 7.66 3.64 34.40
N ALA A 18 6.91 2.54 34.37
CA ALA A 18 6.12 2.00 33.28
C ALA A 18 6.85 1.11 32.26
N ASP A 19 6.91 -0.18 32.60
CA ASP A 19 6.24 -1.24 31.84
C ASP A 19 6.01 -0.97 30.34
N LEU A 20 7.07 -1.04 29.54
CA LEU A 20 6.91 -1.40 28.14
C LEU A 20 7.06 -2.91 28.03
N LYS A 21 5.97 -3.62 28.33
CA LYS A 21 5.77 -4.98 27.80
C LYS A 21 5.93 -4.88 26.27
N PRO A 22 6.79 -5.68 25.64
CA PRO A 22 6.74 -5.84 24.19
C PRO A 22 5.48 -6.66 23.89
N HIS A 23 4.35 -5.98 23.73
CA HIS A 23 3.15 -6.56 23.13
C HIS A 23 2.93 -5.86 21.79
N GLY A 24 3.03 -6.64 20.72
CA GLY A 24 2.53 -6.20 19.43
C GLY A 24 3.22 -6.92 18.30
N ARG A 25 2.52 -7.88 17.69
CA ARG A 25 2.91 -8.58 16.46
C ARG A 25 3.50 -7.59 15.46
N HIS A 26 4.60 -7.97 14.80
CA HIS A 26 4.97 -7.34 13.54
C HIS A 26 3.81 -7.53 12.55
N GLN A 27 2.98 -6.50 12.36
CA GLN A 27 1.98 -6.49 11.31
C GLN A 27 2.71 -6.58 9.97
N SER A 28 2.35 -7.55 9.14
CA SER A 28 2.89 -7.67 7.80
C SER A 28 2.41 -6.50 6.95
N TYR A 29 3.21 -6.11 5.96
CA TYR A 29 2.85 -5.04 5.01
C TYR A 29 1.50 -5.31 4.31
N ASN A 30 1.18 -6.59 4.05
CA ASN A 30 -0.10 -6.98 3.47
C ASN A 30 -1.27 -6.76 4.43
N GLU A 31 -1.12 -7.09 5.70
CA GLU A 31 -2.15 -6.82 6.73
C GLU A 31 -2.37 -5.31 6.91
N MET A 32 -1.29 -4.52 6.92
CA MET A 32 -1.40 -3.05 6.98
C MET A 32 -2.16 -2.48 5.78
N LEU A 33 -1.87 -2.96 4.57
CA LEU A 33 -2.61 -2.56 3.38
C LEU A 33 -4.08 -2.99 3.44
N ASP A 34 -4.37 -4.13 4.05
CA ASP A 34 -5.74 -4.63 4.19
C ASP A 34 -6.55 -3.78 5.18
N ASP A 35 -5.95 -3.38 6.31
CA ASP A 35 -6.58 -2.44 7.26
C ASP A 35 -6.86 -1.08 6.62
N ILE A 36 -5.90 -0.54 5.86
CA ILE A 36 -6.07 0.72 5.12
C ILE A 36 -7.16 0.56 4.05
N THR A 37 -7.22 -0.60 3.41
CA THR A 37 -8.26 -0.91 2.42
C THR A 37 -9.64 -0.96 3.05
N GLN A 38 -9.77 -1.62 4.20
CA GLN A 38 -11.01 -1.70 4.95
C GLN A 38 -11.47 -0.30 5.40
N TRP A 39 -10.56 0.48 6.00
CA TRP A 39 -10.88 1.85 6.39
C TRP A 39 -11.33 2.71 5.20
N ASN A 40 -10.67 2.57 4.05
CA ASN A 40 -11.04 3.29 2.83
C ASN A 40 -12.42 2.89 2.32
N ALA A 41 -12.76 1.60 2.35
CA ALA A 41 -14.08 1.11 1.96
C ALA A 41 -15.19 1.65 2.87
N GLU A 42 -14.91 1.80 4.16
CA GLU A 42 -15.87 2.28 5.16
C GLU A 42 -16.02 3.81 5.17
N ASN A 43 -14.94 4.54 4.84
CA ASN A 43 -14.88 5.99 5.01
C ASN A 43 -14.94 6.79 3.69
N THR A 44 -14.87 6.10 2.55
CA THR A 44 -14.90 6.72 1.21
C THR A 44 -15.79 5.91 0.26
N GLN A 45 -16.24 6.52 -0.83
CA GLN A 45 -16.98 5.83 -1.89
C GLN A 45 -16.06 5.20 -2.96
N ILE A 46 -14.79 4.93 -2.62
CA ILE A 46 -13.78 4.52 -3.59
C ILE A 46 -14.17 3.24 -4.34
N LEU A 47 -14.73 2.24 -3.65
CA LEU A 47 -15.13 0.98 -4.28
C LEU A 47 -16.26 1.18 -5.29
N GLU A 48 -17.25 2.00 -4.97
CA GLU A 48 -18.35 2.32 -5.89
C GLU A 48 -17.86 3.08 -7.12
N ILE A 49 -16.97 4.07 -6.92
CA ILE A 49 -16.38 4.86 -8.01
C ILE A 49 -15.56 3.95 -8.93
N LEU A 50 -14.69 3.12 -8.35
CA LEU A 50 -13.84 2.22 -9.12
C LEU A 50 -14.63 1.13 -9.84
N ARG A 51 -15.66 0.54 -9.22
CA ARG A 51 -16.53 -0.46 -9.87
C ARG A 51 -17.25 0.09 -11.11
N LYS A 52 -17.65 1.37 -11.09
CA LYS A 52 -18.26 2.03 -12.26
C LYS A 52 -17.27 2.25 -13.41
N LYS A 53 -15.98 2.36 -13.10
CA LYS A 53 -14.93 2.76 -14.05
C LYS A 53 -14.01 1.62 -14.49
N LEU A 54 -14.00 0.50 -13.75
CA LEU A 54 -13.21 -0.68 -14.03
C LEU A 54 -14.11 -1.83 -14.46
N PRO A 55 -14.29 -2.02 -15.79
CA PRO A 55 -14.91 -3.22 -16.31
C PRO A 55 -14.19 -4.47 -15.83
N GLU A 56 -14.95 -5.55 -15.64
CA GLU A 56 -14.43 -6.84 -15.17
C GLU A 56 -13.27 -7.36 -16.02
N GLN A 57 -13.46 -7.35 -17.33
CA GLN A 57 -12.46 -7.85 -18.28
C GLN A 57 -11.13 -7.09 -18.16
N ARG A 58 -11.17 -5.78 -17.87
CA ARG A 58 -9.98 -4.96 -17.66
C ARG A 58 -9.24 -5.37 -16.39
N LEU A 59 -9.98 -5.62 -15.31
CA LEU A 59 -9.38 -6.05 -14.04
C LEU A 59 -8.73 -7.44 -14.15
N ALA A 60 -9.36 -8.38 -14.85
CA ALA A 60 -8.80 -9.70 -15.08
C ALA A 60 -7.46 -9.62 -15.85
N ARG A 61 -7.43 -8.84 -16.95
CA ARG A 61 -6.20 -8.59 -17.73
C ARG A 61 -5.10 -7.96 -16.89
N TRP A 62 -5.44 -7.03 -16.00
CA TRP A 62 -4.47 -6.43 -15.10
C TRP A 62 -3.92 -7.44 -14.11
N SER A 63 -4.78 -8.23 -13.47
CA SER A 63 -4.35 -9.28 -12.53
C SER A 63 -3.42 -10.29 -13.21
N GLU A 64 -3.73 -10.69 -14.45
CA GLU A 64 -2.87 -11.55 -15.26
C GLU A 64 -1.53 -10.90 -15.58
N ALA A 65 -1.53 -9.63 -16.02
CA ALA A 65 -0.30 -8.89 -16.26
C ALA A 65 0.56 -8.74 -15.00
N LEU A 66 -0.06 -8.65 -13.82
CA LEU A 66 0.66 -8.59 -12.55
C LEU A 66 1.24 -9.96 -12.14
N SER A 67 0.61 -11.08 -12.53
CA SER A 67 1.01 -12.44 -12.15
C SER A 67 2.42 -12.82 -12.60
N GLY A 68 2.86 -12.34 -13.77
CA GLY A 68 4.22 -12.56 -14.28
C GLY A 68 5.31 -11.74 -13.57
N GLY A 69 4.93 -10.90 -12.59
CA GLY A 69 5.82 -10.04 -11.82
C GLY A 69 6.22 -8.78 -12.58
N VAL A 70 5.77 -7.62 -12.09
CA VAL A 70 6.02 -6.31 -12.71
C VAL A 70 7.51 -6.07 -13.01
N ARG A 71 8.41 -6.43 -12.08
CA ARG A 71 9.86 -6.27 -12.30
C ARG A 71 10.39 -7.09 -13.46
N ARG A 72 9.93 -8.34 -13.61
CA ARG A 72 10.37 -9.24 -14.68
C ARG A 72 9.89 -8.69 -16.03
N LYS A 73 8.62 -8.29 -16.10
CA LYS A 73 8.03 -7.69 -17.30
C LYS A 73 8.70 -6.35 -17.68
N LEU A 74 9.04 -5.50 -16.71
CA LEU A 74 9.68 -4.22 -17.00
C LEU A 74 11.17 -4.30 -17.36
N ARG A 75 11.90 -5.33 -16.90
CA ARG A 75 13.35 -5.50 -17.16
C ARG A 75 13.68 -6.33 -18.40
N GLY A 76 12.76 -7.15 -18.87
CA GLY A 76 13.04 -8.09 -19.96
C GLY A 76 11.82 -8.58 -20.74
N SER A 77 10.67 -7.89 -20.66
CA SER A 77 9.56 -8.23 -21.56
C SER A 77 9.88 -7.73 -22.96
N GLU A 78 10.10 -8.67 -23.88
CA GLU A 78 9.99 -8.43 -25.32
C GLU A 78 8.52 -8.36 -25.77
N ASN A 79 7.57 -8.74 -24.90
CA ASN A 79 6.15 -8.68 -25.20
C ASN A 79 5.64 -7.22 -25.04
N PRO A 80 5.26 -6.55 -26.14
CA PRO A 80 4.77 -5.18 -26.11
C PRO A 80 3.42 -5.05 -25.40
N GLU A 81 2.60 -6.12 -25.42
CA GLU A 81 1.27 -6.11 -24.80
C GLU A 81 1.36 -5.98 -23.28
N ASP A 82 2.29 -6.69 -22.66
CA ASP A 82 2.54 -6.59 -21.22
C ASP A 82 2.93 -5.17 -20.81
N VAL A 83 3.81 -4.52 -21.59
CA VAL A 83 4.22 -3.15 -21.33
C VAL A 83 3.05 -2.18 -21.52
N ALA A 84 2.21 -2.41 -22.54
CA ALA A 84 1.01 -1.61 -22.77
C ALA A 84 0.02 -1.71 -21.61
N ILE A 85 -0.25 -2.92 -21.09
CA ILE A 85 -1.14 -3.12 -19.93
C ILE A 85 -0.57 -2.46 -18.68
N LEU A 86 0.73 -2.61 -18.41
CA LEU A 86 1.38 -1.97 -17.27
C LEU A 86 1.34 -0.43 -17.38
N SER A 87 1.48 0.12 -18.59
CA SER A 87 1.28 1.55 -18.85
C SER A 87 -0.17 1.98 -18.69
N GLU A 88 -1.14 1.14 -19.07
CA GLU A 88 -2.57 1.41 -18.90
C GLU A 88 -2.92 1.52 -17.41
N ILE A 89 -2.44 0.58 -16.58
CA ILE A 89 -2.61 0.61 -15.12
C ILE A 89 -2.08 1.93 -14.55
N TYR A 90 -0.86 2.32 -14.93
CA TYR A 90 -0.26 3.57 -14.47
C TYR A 90 -1.11 4.79 -14.83
N ARG A 91 -1.48 4.92 -16.12
CA ARG A 91 -2.30 6.05 -16.61
C ARG A 91 -3.66 6.11 -15.94
N PHE A 92 -4.31 4.96 -15.74
CA PHE A 92 -5.60 4.89 -15.04
C PHE A 92 -5.49 5.47 -13.63
N ILE A 93 -4.50 5.03 -12.86
CA ILE A 93 -4.32 5.51 -11.48
C ILE A 93 -4.01 7.01 -11.46
N CYS A 94 -3.18 7.50 -12.38
CA CYS A 94 -2.90 8.94 -12.50
C CYS A 94 -4.16 9.75 -12.85
N HIS A 95 -4.97 9.28 -13.79
CA HIS A 95 -6.23 9.92 -14.18
C HIS A 95 -7.23 9.94 -13.02
N GLU A 96 -7.43 8.80 -12.36
CA GLU A 96 -8.33 8.69 -11.22
C GLU A 96 -7.85 9.52 -10.03
N ARG A 97 -6.54 9.66 -9.83
CA ARG A 97 -6.01 10.57 -8.80
C ARG A 97 -6.48 12.00 -9.03
N VAL A 98 -6.44 12.49 -10.26
CA VAL A 98 -6.90 13.84 -10.61
C VAL A 98 -8.41 13.98 -10.47
N ALA A 99 -9.18 12.95 -10.86
CA ALA A 99 -10.64 12.96 -10.71
C ALA A 99 -11.05 12.96 -9.22
N LEU A 100 -10.47 12.07 -8.42
CA LEU A 100 -10.76 11.92 -6.98
C LEU A 100 -10.28 13.13 -6.16
N LEU A 101 -9.29 13.89 -6.65
CA LEU A 101 -8.94 15.21 -6.14
C LEU A 101 -10.03 16.27 -6.34
N LYS A 102 -11.14 15.96 -7.01
CA LYS A 102 -12.31 16.85 -7.10
C LYS A 102 -13.53 16.28 -6.38
N GLU A 103 -13.51 15.00 -6.01
CA GLU A 103 -14.62 14.34 -5.33
C GLU A 103 -14.80 14.82 -3.87
N PRO A 104 -16.02 15.22 -3.47
CA PRO A 104 -16.31 15.64 -2.09
C PRO A 104 -16.13 14.52 -1.06
N SER A 105 -16.44 13.28 -1.43
CA SER A 105 -16.29 12.08 -0.57
C SER A 105 -14.82 11.80 -0.21
N MET A 106 -13.87 12.33 -1.00
CA MET A 106 -12.44 12.16 -0.78
C MET A 106 -11.85 13.19 0.18
N ARG A 107 -12.65 14.13 0.73
CA ARG A 107 -12.18 15.14 1.70
C ARG A 107 -11.50 14.53 2.94
N LYS A 108 -11.97 13.36 3.40
CA LYS A 108 -11.35 12.65 4.53
C LYS A 108 -9.96 12.12 4.20
N ALA A 109 -9.78 11.59 2.98
CA ALA A 109 -8.49 11.09 2.49
C ALA A 109 -7.46 12.21 2.24
N ARG A 110 -7.91 13.45 2.00
CA ARG A 110 -7.04 14.63 1.76
C ARG A 110 -6.37 15.20 3.01
N LYS A 111 -6.81 14.84 4.22
CA LYS A 111 -6.28 15.44 5.47
C LYS A 111 -4.88 14.95 5.86
N GLY A 112 -4.27 14.03 5.10
CA GLY A 112 -2.87 13.64 5.28
C GLY A 112 -1.94 14.54 4.47
N GLU A 113 -0.80 14.94 5.05
CA GLU A 113 0.17 15.90 4.50
C GLU A 113 0.94 15.45 3.23
N ARG A 114 0.57 14.35 2.59
CA ARG A 114 1.26 13.84 1.39
C ARG A 114 0.28 13.71 0.23
N THR A 115 0.79 13.74 -0.98
CA THR A 115 0.05 13.46 -2.24
C THR A 115 -0.29 11.96 -2.41
N GLU A 116 0.30 11.11 -1.55
CA GLU A 116 0.15 9.65 -1.51
C GLU A 116 -1.21 9.07 -1.07
N PRO A 117 -2.04 9.70 -0.21
CA PRO A 117 -3.26 9.09 0.32
C PRO A 117 -4.31 8.76 -0.75
N ILE A 118 -4.47 9.59 -1.79
CA ILE A 118 -5.43 9.31 -2.85
C ILE A 118 -4.93 8.19 -3.75
N THR A 119 -3.65 8.19 -4.11
CA THR A 119 -3.03 7.08 -4.84
C THR A 119 -3.14 5.78 -4.05
N LEU A 120 -2.86 5.81 -2.75
CA LEU A 120 -3.00 4.67 -1.86
C LEU A 120 -4.46 4.20 -1.79
N CYS A 121 -5.41 5.13 -1.68
CA CYS A 121 -6.84 4.83 -1.68
C CYS A 121 -7.27 4.13 -2.99
N ILE A 122 -6.80 4.60 -4.15
CA ILE A 122 -7.06 3.94 -5.45
C ILE A 122 -6.46 2.54 -5.48
N ILE A 123 -5.18 2.39 -5.09
CA ILE A 123 -4.48 1.10 -5.11
C ILE A 123 -5.17 0.11 -4.18
N CYS A 124 -5.53 0.53 -2.96
CA CYS A 124 -6.28 -0.26 -2.00
C CYS A 124 -7.67 -0.65 -2.54
N GLY A 125 -8.37 0.29 -3.19
CA GLY A 125 -9.66 0.01 -3.81
C GLY A 125 -9.56 -1.02 -4.95
N ILE A 126 -8.56 -0.89 -5.83
CA ILE A 126 -8.28 -1.89 -6.88
C ILE A 126 -7.96 -3.25 -6.24
N ARG A 127 -7.10 -3.27 -5.22
CA ARG A 127 -6.74 -4.49 -4.48
C ARG A 127 -7.95 -5.17 -3.85
N ALA A 128 -8.86 -4.42 -3.23
CA ALA A 128 -10.12 -4.94 -2.69
C ALA A 128 -10.96 -5.61 -3.78
N ILE A 129 -11.18 -4.91 -4.90
CA ILE A 129 -11.98 -5.47 -6.00
C ILE A 129 -11.29 -6.72 -6.57
N GLN A 130 -9.95 -6.73 -6.65
CA GLN A 130 -9.23 -7.91 -7.10
C GLN A 130 -9.40 -9.11 -6.14
N LYS A 131 -9.37 -8.86 -4.83
CA LYS A 131 -9.59 -9.88 -3.80
C LYS A 131 -11.01 -10.44 -3.82
N GLU A 132 -12.02 -9.58 -3.92
CA GLU A 132 -13.44 -9.98 -4.03
C GLU A 132 -13.67 -10.97 -5.18
N ARG A 133 -12.85 -10.88 -6.23
CA ARG A 133 -12.93 -11.72 -7.43
C ARG A 133 -11.96 -12.89 -7.44
N GLY A 134 -11.27 -13.15 -6.34
CA GLY A 134 -10.38 -14.30 -6.21
C GLY A 134 -9.07 -14.19 -7.00
N HIS A 135 -8.65 -12.98 -7.41
CA HIS A 135 -7.37 -12.82 -8.07
C HIS A 135 -6.22 -13.01 -7.06
N THR A 136 -5.25 -13.86 -7.41
CA THR A 136 -4.12 -14.19 -6.52
C THR A 136 -3.05 -13.11 -6.49
N THR A 137 -2.84 -12.41 -7.62
CA THR A 137 -1.83 -11.37 -7.73
C THR A 137 -2.48 -9.99 -7.75
N LEU A 138 -2.31 -9.27 -6.65
CA LEU A 138 -2.96 -7.99 -6.40
C LEU A 138 -2.03 -6.81 -6.71
N LEU A 139 -2.60 -5.67 -7.08
CA LEU A 139 -1.85 -4.42 -7.17
C LEU A 139 -1.46 -3.96 -5.74
N ASP A 140 -0.22 -3.50 -5.59
CA ASP A 140 0.30 -2.94 -4.35
C ASP A 140 1.13 -1.68 -4.63
N THR A 141 1.49 -0.94 -3.58
CA THR A 141 2.23 0.32 -3.71
C THR A 141 3.62 0.13 -4.29
N ILE A 142 4.29 -1.01 -4.05
CA ILE A 142 5.61 -1.32 -4.60
C ILE A 142 5.51 -1.48 -6.12
N LYS A 143 4.53 -2.25 -6.59
CA LYS A 143 4.24 -2.44 -8.02
C LYS A 143 3.92 -1.10 -8.66
N PHE A 144 3.07 -0.28 -8.05
CA PHE A 144 2.80 1.06 -8.56
C PHE A 144 4.06 1.94 -8.63
N GLY A 145 4.89 1.96 -7.59
CA GLY A 145 6.15 2.72 -7.61
C GLY A 145 7.14 2.26 -8.69
N LEU A 146 7.10 0.99 -9.09
CA LEU A 146 7.86 0.50 -10.24
C LEU A 146 7.29 0.99 -11.58
N LEU A 147 5.96 1.04 -11.69
CA LEU A 147 5.28 1.61 -12.86
C LEU A 147 5.58 3.10 -12.98
N GLU A 148 5.49 3.83 -11.88
CA GLU A 148 5.80 5.26 -11.82
C GLU A 148 7.25 5.52 -12.26
N LYS A 149 8.23 4.81 -11.71
CA LYS A 149 9.63 4.93 -12.15
C LYS A 149 9.84 4.67 -13.65
N LYS A 150 9.01 3.82 -14.26
CA LYS A 150 9.12 3.49 -15.69
C LYS A 150 8.43 4.52 -16.58
N PHE A 151 7.25 4.98 -16.18
CA PHE A 151 6.31 5.68 -17.04
C PHE A 151 6.05 7.15 -16.67
N ALA A 152 6.58 7.65 -15.55
CA ALA A 152 6.43 9.05 -15.13
C ALA A 152 7.28 10.06 -15.94
N LYS A 153 7.55 9.75 -17.21
CA LYS A 153 8.33 10.60 -18.12
C LYS A 153 7.45 11.62 -18.82
#